data_AF-A0A7W4JGM0-F1
#
_entry.id   AF-A0A7W4JGM0-F1
#
_cell.length_a   1.000
_cell.length_b   1.000
_cell.length_c   1.000
_cell.angle_alpha   90.00
_cell.angle_beta   90.00
_cell.angle_gamma   90.00
#
_symmetry.space_group_name_H-M   'P 1'
#
loop_
_entity.id
_entity.type
_entity.pdbx_description
1 polymer ?
#
loop_
_entity_poly.entity_id
_entity_poly.type
_entity_poly.pdbx_seq_one_letter_code
_entity_poly.pdbx_strand_id
1 'polypeptide(L)'
;MRAGGLGRAFLFSVAAASLGLVFSSNADARQSVHRATHITHANHTAYTAHHGRHVAFRTGRHHEAGRVIQCVAFAKSASDVMLRGNAANWWYNAAGVYARGAAPEAGSILNFRANRRMPLGHVAVVRQIVDSRTIVIDQSHWAQRGISRNVAVIDVSPNNDWTAVRVALNQNGAYGSIYPTYGFIYSRPDSSGRIMTASSERSIPQPLNSAPSDLRHPMRTTEVAEAPESLPSVTYGHAFREDAPNRSIR
;
A
#
# COMPACT_ATOMS: atom_id res chain seq x y z
N MET A 1 -20.77 73.03 7.53
CA MET A 1 -19.45 72.37 7.62
C MET A 1 -19.32 71.38 6.47
N ARG A 2 -18.23 71.52 5.66
CA ARG A 2 -17.62 70.60 4.67
C ARG A 2 -18.52 69.94 3.59
N ALA A 3 -18.42 70.37 2.32
CA ALA A 3 -17.48 69.90 1.26
C ALA A 3 -17.80 68.46 0.80
N GLY A 4 -18.14 68.14 -0.45
CA GLY A 4 -17.60 68.59 -1.73
C GLY A 4 -16.70 67.48 -2.31
N GLY A 5 -17.11 66.82 -3.40
CA GLY A 5 -16.28 65.78 -4.05
C GLY A 5 -16.96 65.05 -5.20
N LEU A 6 -16.84 65.61 -6.41
CA LEU A 6 -17.16 65.00 -7.71
C LEU A 6 -15.96 64.25 -8.30
N GLY A 7 -16.26 63.18 -9.06
CA GLY A 7 -15.45 62.71 -10.20
C GLY A 7 -14.38 61.65 -9.86
N ARG A 8 -14.00 60.71 -10.73
CA ARG A 8 -14.26 60.49 -12.16
C ARG A 8 -14.13 58.97 -12.45
N ALA A 9 -14.92 58.49 -13.41
CA ALA A 9 -14.72 57.22 -14.08
C ALA A 9 -13.47 57.28 -14.99
N PHE A 10 -12.71 56.18 -15.08
CA PHE A 10 -11.72 55.94 -16.12
C PHE A 10 -11.96 54.56 -16.75
N LEU A 11 -12.29 54.59 -18.05
CA LEU A 11 -12.20 53.48 -19.00
C LEU A 11 -10.85 53.56 -19.74
N PHE A 12 -10.58 52.56 -20.60
CA PHE A 12 -9.45 52.35 -21.52
C PHE A 12 -8.31 51.47 -20.97
N SER A 13 -7.69 50.55 -21.71
CA SER A 13 -7.93 49.96 -23.04
C SER A 13 -6.98 48.77 -23.20
N VAL A 14 -7.32 47.89 -24.14
CA VAL A 14 -6.61 46.71 -24.65
C VAL A 14 -5.19 47.02 -25.16
N ALA A 15 -4.25 46.10 -24.93
CA ALA A 15 -3.14 45.84 -25.86
C ALA A 15 -2.70 44.36 -25.77
N ALA A 16 -3.02 43.61 -26.82
CA ALA A 16 -2.46 42.29 -27.10
C ALA A 16 -1.11 42.46 -27.82
N ALA A 17 -0.11 41.68 -27.42
CA ALA A 17 1.15 41.56 -28.15
C ALA A 17 1.50 40.08 -28.31
N SER A 18 1.16 39.55 -29.48
CA SER A 18 1.60 38.28 -30.02
C SER A 18 2.97 38.46 -30.69
N LEU A 19 3.97 37.66 -30.30
CA LEU A 19 5.18 37.44 -31.09
C LEU A 19 5.35 35.93 -31.32
N GLY A 20 5.18 35.53 -32.58
CA GLY A 20 5.53 34.19 -33.06
C GLY A 20 6.99 34.14 -33.50
N LEU A 21 7.63 32.99 -33.35
CA LEU A 21 8.84 32.63 -34.07
C LEU A 21 8.58 31.32 -34.81
N VAL A 22 8.50 31.44 -36.12
CA VAL A 22 8.39 30.38 -37.11
C VAL A 22 9.81 29.99 -37.51
N PHE A 23 10.21 28.74 -37.32
CA PHE A 23 11.42 28.22 -37.96
C PHE A 23 11.02 27.47 -39.23
N SER A 24 11.31 28.11 -40.37
CA SER A 24 11.15 27.54 -41.70
C SER A 24 12.30 26.59 -42.02
N SER A 25 11.89 25.45 -42.56
CA SER A 25 12.64 24.39 -43.22
C SER A 25 13.49 24.85 -44.40
N ASN A 26 14.62 24.17 -44.63
CA ASN A 26 15.15 23.95 -45.97
C ASN A 26 15.55 22.48 -46.09
N ALA A 27 14.71 21.73 -46.81
CA ALA A 27 15.11 20.53 -47.49
C ALA A 27 15.51 20.96 -48.90
N ASP A 28 16.72 20.62 -49.33
CA ASP A 28 17.05 20.63 -50.75
C ASP A 28 17.67 19.29 -51.11
N ALA A 29 17.13 18.74 -52.19
CA ALA A 29 17.36 17.39 -52.65
C ALA A 29 17.62 17.45 -54.15
N ARG A 30 18.30 16.41 -54.64
CA ARG A 30 18.46 16.01 -56.06
C ARG A 30 19.56 16.78 -56.79
N GLN A 31 20.23 16.25 -57.79
CA GLN A 31 20.50 14.91 -58.35
C GLN A 31 21.52 15.22 -59.44
N SER A 32 22.59 14.44 -59.58
CA SER A 32 23.37 14.45 -60.82
C SER A 32 23.67 13.03 -61.25
N VAL A 33 22.98 12.66 -62.32
CA VAL A 33 23.09 11.43 -63.10
C VAL A 33 24.25 11.59 -64.05
N HIS A 34 25.22 10.68 -64.04
CA HIS A 34 26.00 10.35 -65.23
C HIS A 34 26.23 8.84 -65.30
N ARG A 35 25.60 8.24 -66.30
CA ARG A 35 25.82 6.86 -66.75
C ARG A 35 26.88 6.91 -67.85
N ALA A 36 27.99 6.21 -67.66
CA ALA A 36 28.86 5.77 -68.75
C ALA A 36 29.52 4.43 -68.36
N THR A 37 29.24 3.42 -69.18
CA THR A 37 29.74 2.04 -69.17
C THR A 37 31.23 1.97 -69.49
N HIS A 38 31.98 0.97 -68.99
CA HIS A 38 32.94 0.15 -69.76
C HIS A 38 33.56 -0.99 -68.89
N ILE A 39 33.14 -2.23 -69.19
CA ILE A 39 33.91 -3.46 -69.51
C ILE A 39 35.18 -3.85 -68.69
N THR A 40 35.07 -5.04 -68.06
CA THR A 40 36.04 -6.10 -67.67
C THR A 40 37.28 -5.79 -66.81
N HIS A 41 37.46 -6.52 -65.71
CA HIS A 41 38.34 -7.71 -65.63
C HIS A 41 38.14 -8.41 -64.28
N ALA A 42 37.99 -9.74 -64.33
CA ALA A 42 37.85 -10.60 -63.18
C ALA A 42 39.18 -10.72 -62.43
N ASN A 43 39.19 -10.38 -61.14
CA ASN A 43 40.20 -10.83 -60.19
C ASN A 43 39.51 -11.72 -59.16
N HIS A 44 39.67 -13.03 -59.34
CA HIS A 44 39.30 -14.04 -58.36
C HIS A 44 40.41 -14.10 -57.31
N THR A 45 40.29 -13.31 -56.24
CA THR A 45 41.12 -13.48 -55.06
C THR A 45 40.29 -14.24 -54.02
N ALA A 46 40.52 -15.55 -53.97
CA ALA A 46 39.98 -16.42 -52.94
C ALA A 46 40.57 -16.02 -51.58
N TYR A 47 39.78 -15.30 -50.78
CA TYR A 47 40.04 -15.17 -49.36
C TYR A 47 39.13 -16.12 -48.59
N THR A 48 39.79 -17.05 -47.94
CA THR A 48 39.33 -17.98 -46.91
C THR A 48 38.18 -17.40 -46.08
N ALA A 49 37.00 -18.04 -46.19
CA ALA A 49 35.86 -17.78 -45.32
C ALA A 49 36.19 -18.24 -43.90
N HIS A 50 36.70 -17.33 -43.08
CA HIS A 50 36.65 -17.50 -41.64
C HIS A 50 35.18 -17.42 -41.23
N HIS A 51 34.59 -18.56 -40.87
CA HIS A 51 33.31 -18.62 -40.15
C HIS A 51 33.51 -18.02 -38.76
N GLY A 52 33.58 -16.70 -38.68
CA GLY A 52 33.39 -15.94 -37.46
C GLY A 52 32.00 -16.25 -36.95
N ARG A 53 31.91 -17.11 -35.94
CA ARG A 53 30.73 -17.19 -35.08
C ARG A 53 30.59 -15.81 -34.43
N HIS A 54 29.87 -14.92 -35.09
CA HIS A 54 29.30 -13.75 -34.43
C HIS A 54 28.32 -14.31 -33.42
N VAL A 55 28.79 -14.54 -32.19
CA VAL A 55 27.93 -14.46 -31.01
C VAL A 55 27.40 -13.04 -31.03
N ALA A 56 26.29 -12.85 -31.74
CA ALA A 56 25.42 -11.73 -31.52
C ALA A 56 25.00 -11.88 -30.05
N PHE A 57 25.70 -11.17 -29.17
CA PHE A 57 25.10 -10.69 -27.94
C PHE A 57 23.94 -9.84 -28.43
N ARG A 58 22.80 -10.50 -28.64
CA ARG A 58 21.51 -9.86 -28.58
C ARG A 58 21.53 -9.30 -27.18
N THR A 59 21.89 -8.03 -27.05
CA THR A 59 21.42 -7.20 -25.97
C THR A 59 19.91 -7.20 -26.16
N GLY A 60 19.29 -8.30 -25.73
CA GLY A 60 17.88 -8.33 -25.48
C GLY A 60 17.69 -7.11 -24.62
N ARG A 61 16.95 -6.13 -25.14
CA ARG A 61 16.17 -5.31 -24.23
C ARG A 61 15.40 -6.35 -23.43
N HIS A 62 15.89 -6.63 -22.23
CA HIS A 62 15.06 -7.15 -21.19
C HIS A 62 14.00 -6.06 -21.04
N HIS A 63 12.94 -6.18 -21.83
CA HIS A 63 11.63 -5.83 -21.34
C HIS A 63 11.49 -6.76 -20.15
N GLU A 64 12.00 -6.31 -19.00
CA GLU A 64 11.54 -6.84 -17.75
C GLU A 64 10.04 -6.64 -17.84
N ALA A 65 9.33 -7.73 -18.15
CA ALA A 65 7.90 -7.81 -18.02
C ALA A 65 7.67 -7.69 -16.52
N GLY A 66 7.78 -6.46 -16.02
CA GLY A 66 7.80 -6.14 -14.61
C GLY A 66 6.53 -6.70 -14.03
N ARG A 67 6.65 -7.79 -13.27
CA ARG A 67 5.51 -8.44 -12.65
C ARG A 67 4.85 -7.39 -11.78
N VAL A 68 3.63 -6.99 -12.12
CA VAL A 68 2.83 -6.09 -11.30
C VAL A 68 2.52 -6.83 -9.99
N ILE A 69 3.26 -6.49 -8.94
CA ILE A 69 2.99 -7.02 -7.62
C ILE A 69 1.63 -6.51 -7.13
N GLN A 70 0.87 -7.37 -6.46
CA GLN A 70 -0.42 -6.99 -5.91
C GLN A 70 -0.24 -6.22 -4.60
N CYS A 71 -1.24 -5.43 -4.19
CA CYS A 71 -1.18 -4.62 -2.97
C CYS A 71 -0.84 -5.43 -1.71
N VAL A 72 -1.43 -6.62 -1.55
CA VAL A 72 -1.16 -7.55 -0.44
C VAL A 72 0.29 -8.01 -0.44
N ALA A 73 0.82 -8.41 -1.60
CA ALA A 73 2.20 -8.86 -1.72
C ALA A 73 3.18 -7.72 -1.44
N PHE A 74 2.88 -6.53 -1.96
CA PHE A 74 3.66 -5.33 -1.68
C PHE A 74 3.66 -4.99 -0.18
N ALA A 75 2.48 -4.95 0.46
CA ALA A 75 2.35 -4.62 1.88
C ALA A 75 3.16 -5.57 2.77
N LYS A 76 3.14 -6.89 2.47
CA LYS A 76 4.00 -7.87 3.17
C LYS A 76 5.49 -7.63 2.94
N SER A 77 5.89 -7.17 1.76
CA SER A 77 7.31 -6.87 1.49
C SER A 77 7.80 -5.55 2.10
N ALA A 78 6.88 -4.64 2.42
CA ALA A 78 7.18 -3.25 2.78
C ALA A 78 6.76 -2.90 4.22
N SER A 79 6.26 -3.85 5.00
CA SER A 79 5.87 -3.69 6.40
C SER A 79 6.12 -4.99 7.17
N ASP A 80 6.02 -4.93 8.51
CA ASP A 80 6.13 -6.10 9.38
C ASP A 80 4.78 -6.83 9.59
N VAL A 81 3.73 -6.42 8.88
CA VAL A 81 2.39 -7.03 9.01
C VAL A 81 2.24 -8.22 8.07
N MET A 82 2.31 -9.42 8.64
CA MET A 82 2.18 -10.69 7.91
C MET A 82 0.79 -11.30 8.08
N LEU A 83 -0.17 -10.88 7.24
CA LEU A 83 -1.55 -11.39 7.25
C LEU A 83 -1.90 -12.13 5.96
N ARG A 84 -2.72 -13.18 6.06
CA ARG A 84 -3.17 -13.96 4.89
C ARG A 84 -4.50 -13.45 4.34
N GLY A 85 -4.78 -13.80 3.09
CA GLY A 85 -6.06 -13.51 2.42
C GLY A 85 -6.08 -12.18 1.68
N ASN A 86 -7.24 -11.83 1.11
CA ASN A 86 -7.42 -10.58 0.38
C ASN A 86 -7.37 -9.37 1.33
N ALA A 87 -7.13 -8.18 0.77
CA ALA A 87 -7.03 -6.95 1.55
C ALA A 87 -8.25 -6.68 2.46
N ALA A 88 -9.48 -6.92 1.95
CA ALA A 88 -10.70 -6.76 2.74
C ALA A 88 -10.79 -7.70 3.95
N ASN A 89 -10.09 -8.84 3.93
CA ASN A 89 -10.04 -9.78 5.05
C ASN A 89 -9.05 -9.37 6.13
N TRP A 90 -8.04 -8.54 5.80
CA TRP A 90 -6.94 -8.20 6.72
C TRP A 90 -7.43 -7.54 8.00
N TRP A 91 -8.51 -6.76 7.95
CA TRP A 91 -9.03 -6.11 9.15
C TRP A 91 -9.52 -7.11 10.19
N TYR A 92 -10.17 -8.18 9.73
CA TYR A 92 -10.67 -9.24 10.61
C TYR A 92 -9.53 -10.20 11.00
N ASN A 93 -8.65 -10.54 10.06
CA ASN A 93 -7.51 -11.42 10.32
C ASN A 93 -6.47 -10.81 11.27
N ALA A 94 -6.41 -9.48 11.36
CA ALA A 94 -5.56 -8.78 12.31
C ALA A 94 -6.07 -8.87 13.75
N ALA A 95 -7.37 -9.09 13.97
CA ALA A 95 -7.94 -9.09 15.33
C ALA A 95 -7.28 -10.16 16.21
N GLY A 96 -6.83 -9.77 17.42
CA GLY A 96 -6.14 -10.67 18.35
C GLY A 96 -4.70 -11.01 17.96
N VAL A 97 -4.20 -10.55 16.80
CA VAL A 97 -2.81 -10.78 16.35
C VAL A 97 -2.05 -9.46 16.26
N TYR A 98 -2.60 -8.48 15.56
CA TYR A 98 -2.05 -7.14 15.41
C TYR A 98 -3.00 -6.11 16.01
N ALA A 99 -2.46 -5.11 16.69
CA ALA A 99 -3.27 -3.99 17.15
C ALA A 99 -3.90 -3.26 15.96
N ARG A 100 -5.11 -2.73 16.17
CA ARG A 100 -5.87 -1.97 15.18
C ARG A 100 -6.39 -0.67 15.79
N GLY A 101 -6.59 0.34 14.97
CA GLY A 101 -7.12 1.63 15.44
C GLY A 101 -7.44 2.60 14.32
N ALA A 102 -7.87 3.81 14.71
CA ALA A 102 -8.26 4.87 13.79
C ALA A 102 -7.15 5.91 13.55
N ALA A 103 -6.14 5.98 14.41
CA ALA A 103 -5.05 6.95 14.26
C ALA A 103 -3.95 6.40 13.33
N PRO A 104 -3.44 7.20 12.37
CA PRO A 104 -2.37 6.77 11.49
C PRO A 104 -1.04 6.67 12.24
N GLU A 105 -0.22 5.72 11.83
CA GLU A 105 1.16 5.56 12.29
C GLU A 105 2.09 5.22 11.13
N ALA A 106 3.31 5.76 11.12
CA ALA A 106 4.30 5.37 10.13
C ALA A 106 4.60 3.87 10.24
N GLY A 107 4.64 3.18 9.09
CA GLY A 107 4.80 1.72 9.01
C GLY A 107 3.51 0.92 9.21
N SER A 108 2.41 1.54 9.66
CA SER A 108 1.11 0.88 9.73
C SER A 108 0.49 0.66 8.35
N ILE A 109 -0.49 -0.23 8.27
CA ILE A 109 -1.26 -0.49 7.05
C ILE A 109 -2.60 0.23 7.12
N LEU A 110 -2.84 1.15 6.17
CA LEU A 110 -4.18 1.66 5.91
C LEU A 110 -5.00 0.59 5.18
N ASN A 111 -6.12 0.16 5.77
CA ASN A 111 -6.96 -0.90 5.21
C ASN A 111 -8.28 -0.35 4.66
N PHE A 112 -8.47 -0.48 3.34
CA PHE A 112 -9.65 -0.06 2.62
C PHE A 112 -10.73 -1.14 2.61
N ARG A 113 -11.98 -0.73 2.81
CA ARG A 113 -13.12 -1.65 2.72
C ARG A 113 -13.38 -2.09 1.29
N ALA A 114 -13.92 -3.30 1.15
CA ALA A 114 -14.47 -3.74 -0.12
C ALA A 114 -15.65 -2.85 -0.54
N ASN A 115 -15.75 -2.57 -1.84
CA ASN A 115 -16.89 -1.88 -2.44
C ASN A 115 -17.12 -2.38 -3.87
N ARG A 116 -18.19 -1.91 -4.53
CA ARG A 116 -18.57 -2.37 -5.89
C ARG A 116 -17.44 -2.28 -6.93
N ARG A 117 -16.55 -1.29 -6.83
CA ARG A 117 -15.43 -1.08 -7.77
C ARG A 117 -14.13 -1.73 -7.29
N MET A 118 -14.07 -2.15 -6.02
CA MET A 118 -12.90 -2.73 -5.37
C MET A 118 -13.35 -3.87 -4.44
N PRO A 119 -13.85 -5.00 -4.97
CA PRO A 119 -14.49 -6.04 -4.17
C PRO A 119 -13.52 -6.79 -3.25
N LEU A 120 -12.22 -6.79 -3.56
CA LEU A 120 -11.19 -7.43 -2.73
C LEU A 120 -10.65 -6.51 -1.62
N GLY A 121 -11.15 -5.27 -1.52
CA GLY A 121 -10.57 -4.22 -0.70
C GLY A 121 -9.19 -3.79 -1.22
N HIS A 122 -8.45 -3.04 -0.40
CA HIS A 122 -7.07 -2.65 -0.72
C HIS A 122 -6.30 -2.35 0.56
N VAL A 123 -4.96 -2.40 0.47
CA VAL A 123 -4.06 -2.05 1.56
C VAL A 123 -2.94 -1.16 1.05
N ALA A 124 -2.51 -0.22 1.88
CA ALA A 124 -1.38 0.65 1.61
C ALA A 124 -0.53 0.84 2.86
N VAL A 125 0.78 0.98 2.69
CA VAL A 125 1.73 1.19 3.79
C VAL A 125 1.85 2.67 4.06
N VAL A 126 1.61 3.10 5.30
CA VAL A 126 1.81 4.49 5.71
C VAL A 126 3.30 4.78 5.81
N ARG A 127 3.76 5.80 5.10
CA ARG A 127 5.16 6.24 5.11
C ARG A 127 5.40 7.36 6.10
N GLN A 128 4.50 8.33 6.11
CA GLN A 128 4.63 9.54 6.90
C GLN A 128 3.25 10.09 7.25
N ILE A 129 3.15 10.68 8.44
CA ILE A 129 2.03 11.52 8.84
C ILE A 129 2.43 12.96 8.56
N VAL A 130 1.65 13.67 7.76
CA VAL A 130 1.92 15.08 7.42
C VAL A 130 1.23 15.98 8.42
N ASP A 131 -0.03 15.72 8.71
CA ASP A 131 -0.84 16.44 9.68
C ASP A 131 -2.00 15.55 10.20
N SER A 132 -2.95 16.12 10.94
CA SER A 132 -4.08 15.40 11.53
C SER A 132 -5.01 14.72 10.51
N ARG A 133 -5.01 15.17 9.26
CA ARG A 133 -5.88 14.71 8.17
C ARG A 133 -5.12 14.28 6.92
N THR A 134 -3.80 14.37 6.90
CA THR A 134 -3.01 14.06 5.72
C THR A 134 -1.89 13.07 6.06
N ILE A 135 -1.82 12.00 5.30
CA ILE A 135 -0.71 11.02 5.34
C ILE A 135 -0.14 10.82 3.95
N VAL A 136 1.05 10.25 3.92
CA VAL A 136 1.72 9.78 2.71
C VAL A 136 1.81 8.25 2.77
N ILE A 137 1.42 7.57 1.69
CA ILE A 137 1.42 6.11 1.60
C ILE A 137 2.27 5.63 0.41
N ASP A 138 2.72 4.38 0.52
CA ASP A 138 3.17 3.58 -0.61
C ASP A 138 2.16 2.46 -0.86
N GLN A 139 1.91 2.16 -2.14
CA GLN A 139 0.94 1.14 -2.54
C GLN A 139 1.31 0.53 -3.89
N SER A 140 0.61 -0.53 -4.30
CA SER A 140 0.77 -1.10 -5.62
C SER A 140 -0.57 -1.46 -6.25
N HIS A 141 -0.65 -1.35 -7.58
CA HIS A 141 -1.78 -1.77 -8.40
C HIS A 141 -3.13 -1.13 -8.03
N TRP A 142 -3.11 0.17 -7.72
CA TRP A 142 -4.31 0.97 -7.41
C TRP A 142 -4.92 1.64 -8.66
N ALA A 143 -4.22 2.61 -9.23
CA ALA A 143 -4.63 3.34 -10.44
C ALA A 143 -3.71 3.09 -11.64
N GLN A 144 -2.49 2.63 -11.38
CA GLN A 144 -1.46 2.40 -12.37
C GLN A 144 -0.88 0.99 -12.18
N ARG A 145 -0.28 0.45 -13.25
CA ARG A 145 0.51 -0.77 -13.16
C ARG A 145 1.78 -0.47 -12.36
N GLY A 146 2.03 -1.23 -11.30
CA GLY A 146 3.27 -1.15 -10.51
C GLY A 146 3.10 -0.50 -9.13
N ILE A 147 4.22 -0.06 -8.56
CA ILE A 147 4.30 0.53 -7.22
C ILE A 147 4.18 2.05 -7.35
N SER A 148 3.26 2.64 -6.60
CA SER A 148 3.14 4.08 -6.41
C SER A 148 3.69 4.44 -5.05
N ARG A 149 4.71 5.31 -5.04
CA ARG A 149 5.35 5.80 -3.81
C ARG A 149 4.99 7.25 -3.53
N ASN A 150 5.04 7.63 -2.26
CA ASN A 150 4.81 9.00 -1.80
C ASN A 150 3.44 9.55 -2.24
N VAL A 151 2.40 8.74 -2.16
CA VAL A 151 1.04 9.14 -2.55
C VAL A 151 0.34 9.81 -1.37
N ALA A 152 -0.12 11.04 -1.55
CA ALA A 152 -0.90 11.73 -0.52
C ALA A 152 -2.30 11.12 -0.37
N VAL A 153 -2.76 11.00 0.88
CA VAL A 153 -4.10 10.59 1.25
C VAL A 153 -4.64 11.56 2.29
N ILE A 154 -5.86 12.02 2.07
CA ILE A 154 -6.55 12.93 2.97
C ILE A 154 -7.75 12.24 3.62
N ASP A 155 -7.93 12.48 4.92
CA ASP A 155 -9.13 12.11 5.66
C ASP A 155 -10.24 13.12 5.42
N VAL A 156 -11.34 12.62 4.86
CA VAL A 156 -12.57 13.37 4.60
C VAL A 156 -13.73 12.88 5.48
N SER A 157 -13.44 12.07 6.50
CA SER A 157 -14.42 11.66 7.49
C SER A 157 -14.95 12.86 8.28
N PRO A 158 -16.24 12.89 8.62
CA PRO A 158 -16.82 13.95 9.45
C PRO A 158 -16.14 14.08 10.81
N ASN A 159 -15.72 12.95 11.39
CA ASN A 159 -15.23 12.88 12.78
C ASN A 159 -13.70 12.90 12.93
N ASN A 160 -12.95 13.04 11.83
CA ASN A 160 -11.48 12.89 11.84
C ASN A 160 -10.99 11.51 12.31
N ASP A 161 -11.74 10.47 11.97
CA ASP A 161 -11.53 9.08 12.39
C ASP A 161 -11.03 8.18 11.25
N TRP A 162 -10.61 8.79 10.14
CA TRP A 162 -10.08 8.11 8.96
C TRP A 162 -11.04 7.12 8.28
N THR A 163 -12.31 7.09 8.66
CA THR A 163 -13.31 6.16 8.09
C THR A 163 -13.60 6.40 6.61
N ALA A 164 -13.25 7.57 6.09
CA ALA A 164 -13.44 7.94 4.69
C ALA A 164 -12.25 8.78 4.18
N VAL A 165 -11.57 8.31 3.14
CA VAL A 165 -10.37 8.98 2.61
C VAL A 165 -10.48 9.29 1.12
N ARG A 166 -9.68 10.23 0.63
CA ARG A 166 -9.42 10.40 -0.81
C ARG A 166 -7.92 10.21 -1.07
N VAL A 167 -7.62 9.53 -2.17
CA VAL A 167 -6.24 9.21 -2.59
C VAL A 167 -5.86 10.11 -3.78
N ALA A 168 -4.67 10.70 -3.73
CA ALA A 168 -4.16 11.52 -4.83
C ALA A 168 -4.00 10.69 -6.12
N LEU A 169 -4.40 11.26 -7.26
CA LEU A 169 -4.33 10.62 -8.58
C LEU A 169 -3.00 10.89 -9.28
N ASN A 170 -2.38 12.04 -8.97
CA ASN A 170 -1.12 12.51 -9.50
C ASN A 170 -0.55 13.59 -8.56
N GLN A 171 0.61 14.14 -8.90
CA GLN A 171 1.24 15.20 -8.11
C GLN A 171 0.57 16.58 -8.28
N ASN A 172 -0.49 16.69 -9.10
CA ASN A 172 -1.13 17.97 -9.41
C ASN A 172 -2.21 18.36 -8.38
N GLY A 173 -2.25 17.68 -7.22
CA GLY A 173 -3.23 17.93 -6.16
C GLY A 173 -4.64 17.38 -6.43
N ALA A 174 -4.85 16.64 -7.52
CA ALA A 174 -6.14 16.02 -7.81
C ALA A 174 -6.36 14.76 -6.96
N TYR A 175 -7.52 14.66 -6.31
CA TYR A 175 -7.91 13.52 -5.48
C TYR A 175 -9.06 12.72 -6.11
N GLY A 176 -8.98 11.39 -5.96
CA GLY A 176 -9.99 10.46 -6.47
C GLY A 176 -11.32 10.50 -5.73
N SER A 177 -12.11 9.44 -5.87
CA SER A 177 -13.36 9.26 -5.12
C SER A 177 -13.12 9.15 -3.61
N ILE A 178 -14.21 9.21 -2.84
CA ILE A 178 -14.18 8.87 -1.42
C ILE A 178 -14.15 7.36 -1.29
N TYR A 179 -13.19 6.85 -0.54
CA TYR A 179 -13.02 5.43 -0.25
C TYR A 179 -13.23 5.16 1.24
N PRO A 180 -14.14 4.25 1.61
CA PRO A 180 -14.33 3.86 2.99
C PRO A 180 -13.15 3.00 3.47
N THR A 181 -12.69 3.23 4.68
CA THR A 181 -11.62 2.46 5.31
C THR A 181 -12.10 1.82 6.60
N TYR A 182 -11.37 0.81 7.07
CA TYR A 182 -11.53 0.31 8.43
C TYR A 182 -10.71 1.10 9.44
N GLY A 183 -9.57 1.65 9.01
CA GLY A 183 -8.55 2.27 9.85
C GLY A 183 -7.17 1.67 9.57
N PHE A 184 -6.36 1.57 10.62
CA PHE A 184 -4.96 1.19 10.56
C PHE A 184 -4.71 -0.13 11.28
N ILE A 185 -3.88 -0.98 10.67
CA ILE A 185 -3.32 -2.19 11.29
C ILE A 185 -1.86 -1.87 11.65
N TYR A 186 -1.54 -1.97 12.93
CA TYR A 186 -0.23 -1.60 13.46
C TYR A 186 0.71 -2.80 13.48
N SER A 187 2.00 -2.57 13.23
CA SER A 187 3.08 -3.56 13.33
C SER A 187 3.45 -3.89 14.78
N ARG A 188 2.44 -4.08 15.65
CA ARG A 188 2.62 -4.49 17.04
C ARG A 188 1.52 -5.45 17.47
N PRO A 189 1.80 -6.37 18.40
CA PRO A 189 0.80 -7.31 18.88
C PRO A 189 -0.44 -6.63 19.46
N ASP A 190 -1.59 -7.26 19.26
CA ASP A 190 -2.83 -6.83 19.92
C ASP A 190 -2.71 -7.06 21.43
N SER A 191 -2.57 -5.98 22.19
CA SER A 191 -2.42 -6.03 23.66
C SER A 191 -3.77 -5.94 24.38
N SER A 192 -4.87 -5.69 23.65
CA SER A 192 -6.22 -5.48 24.19
C SER A 192 -6.77 -6.70 24.94
N GLY A 193 -6.25 -7.90 24.63
CA GLY A 193 -6.60 -9.16 25.29
C GLY A 193 -5.57 -9.63 26.31
N ARG A 194 -4.42 -8.96 26.44
CA ARG A 194 -3.35 -9.27 27.42
C ARG A 194 -3.32 -8.21 28.49
N ILE A 195 -4.45 -7.95 29.15
CA ILE A 195 -4.40 -7.46 30.52
C ILE A 195 -3.78 -8.60 31.32
N MET A 196 -2.45 -8.57 31.49
CA MET A 196 -1.85 -9.31 32.59
C MET A 196 -2.45 -8.70 33.85
N THR A 197 -3.48 -9.35 34.41
CA THR A 197 -3.78 -9.17 35.82
C THR A 197 -2.49 -9.54 36.52
N ALA A 198 -1.74 -8.53 37.00
CA ALA A 198 -0.69 -8.80 37.94
C ALA A 198 -1.39 -9.53 39.08
N SER A 199 -1.15 -10.84 39.18
CA SER A 199 -1.53 -11.62 40.35
C SER A 199 -0.91 -10.86 41.49
N SER A 200 -1.75 -10.13 42.23
CA SER A 200 -1.34 -9.51 43.46
C SER A 200 -0.94 -10.70 44.32
N GLU A 201 0.36 -10.95 44.40
CA GLU A 201 0.94 -11.88 45.35
C GLU A 201 0.34 -11.46 46.67
N ARG A 202 -0.61 -12.26 47.14
CA ARG A 202 -1.32 -12.03 48.37
C ARG A 202 -0.25 -12.13 49.44
N SER A 203 0.28 -10.99 49.85
CA SER A 203 1.12 -10.88 51.03
C SER A 203 0.28 -11.44 52.16
N ILE A 204 0.58 -12.67 52.57
CA ILE A 204 -0.07 -13.35 53.67
C ILE A 204 0.31 -12.57 54.94
N PRO A 205 -0.61 -11.92 55.66
CA PRO A 205 -0.30 -11.40 56.98
C PRO A 205 -0.08 -12.60 57.91
N GLN A 206 1.05 -12.62 58.61
CA GLN A 206 1.33 -13.60 59.65
C GLN A 206 0.18 -13.62 60.68
N PRO A 207 -0.31 -14.80 61.10
CA PRO A 207 -1.30 -14.85 62.17
C PRO A 207 -0.63 -14.54 63.52
N LEU A 208 -1.02 -13.41 64.12
CA LEU A 208 -0.82 -13.14 65.53
C LEU A 208 -1.82 -13.97 66.34
N ASN A 209 -1.26 -14.83 67.19
CA ASN A 209 -1.83 -15.41 68.40
C ASN A 209 -3.00 -16.41 68.31
N SER A 210 -2.75 -17.53 68.99
CA SER A 210 -3.58 -18.71 69.19
C SER A 210 -4.74 -18.47 70.16
N ALA A 211 -5.85 -19.17 69.96
CA ALA A 211 -6.87 -19.46 70.97
C ALA A 211 -7.48 -20.86 70.70
N PRO A 212 -8.03 -21.54 71.72
CA PRO A 212 -7.72 -22.95 72.01
C PRO A 212 -8.61 -23.97 71.28
N SER A 213 -8.07 -25.19 71.21
CA SER A 213 -8.77 -26.40 70.81
C SER A 213 -9.98 -26.65 71.70
N ASP A 214 -11.18 -26.57 71.15
CA ASP A 214 -12.29 -27.47 71.47
C ASP A 214 -13.49 -27.15 70.56
N LEU A 215 -13.72 -28.04 69.58
CA LEU A 215 -15.01 -28.52 69.11
C LEU A 215 -14.76 -29.41 67.89
N ARG A 216 -14.56 -30.69 68.18
CA ARG A 216 -14.53 -31.79 67.21
C ARG A 216 -15.86 -31.86 66.45
N HIS A 217 -15.80 -31.87 65.13
CA HIS A 217 -16.75 -32.61 64.28
C HIS A 217 -15.97 -33.20 63.10
N PRO A 218 -16.00 -34.53 62.88
CA PRO A 218 -15.41 -35.16 61.72
C PRO A 218 -16.36 -35.02 60.53
N MET A 219 -16.06 -34.12 59.58
CA MET A 219 -16.64 -34.21 58.25
C MET A 219 -15.72 -35.01 57.35
N ARG A 220 -16.32 -36.08 56.82
CA ARG A 220 -15.76 -37.12 55.97
C ARG A 220 -15.17 -36.56 54.68
N THR A 221 -14.08 -37.21 54.31
CA THR A 221 -13.56 -37.39 52.95
C THR A 221 -14.65 -37.75 51.94
N THR A 222 -14.64 -37.08 50.79
CA THR A 222 -14.95 -37.58 49.43
C THR A 222 -14.57 -36.44 48.49
N GLU A 223 -13.39 -36.46 47.89
CA GLU A 223 -13.02 -37.18 46.66
C GLU A 223 -12.97 -36.18 45.49
N VAL A 224 -11.73 -35.96 45.04
CA VAL A 224 -11.36 -35.22 43.84
C VAL A 224 -11.78 -36.07 42.64
N ALA A 225 -12.65 -35.55 41.78
CA ALA A 225 -12.86 -36.09 40.44
C ALA A 225 -12.16 -35.17 39.43
N GLU A 226 -11.08 -35.69 38.87
CA GLU A 226 -10.44 -35.16 37.68
C GLU A 226 -11.33 -35.37 36.45
N ALA A 227 -11.24 -34.40 35.53
CA ALA A 227 -11.82 -34.19 34.20
C ALA A 227 -12.58 -35.32 33.47
N PRO A 228 -13.48 -34.91 32.55
CA PRO A 228 -13.31 -35.40 31.19
C PRO A 228 -13.01 -34.29 30.17
N GLU A 229 -11.90 -34.52 29.47
CA GLU A 229 -11.57 -34.26 28.07
C GLU A 229 -12.24 -33.11 27.32
N SER A 230 -11.35 -32.30 26.74
CA SER A 230 -11.56 -31.34 25.67
C SER A 230 -12.58 -31.80 24.61
N LEU A 231 -13.69 -31.08 24.51
CA LEU A 231 -14.64 -31.24 23.42
C LEU A 231 -14.13 -30.61 22.10
N PRO A 232 -14.58 -31.17 20.96
CA PRO A 232 -13.84 -31.18 19.70
C PRO A 232 -13.82 -29.83 19.00
N SER A 233 -12.63 -29.52 18.47
CA SER A 233 -12.38 -28.45 17.51
C SER A 233 -13.29 -28.64 16.29
N VAL A 234 -14.32 -27.81 16.18
CA VAL A 234 -15.18 -27.75 15.00
C VAL A 234 -14.32 -27.29 13.82
N THR A 235 -14.01 -28.24 12.95
CA THR A 235 -13.30 -28.02 11.69
C THR A 235 -14.20 -27.22 10.76
N TYR A 236 -14.12 -25.89 10.85
CA TYR A 236 -14.58 -25.02 9.78
C TYR A 236 -13.51 -24.99 8.68
N GLY A 237 -13.79 -25.76 7.62
CA GLY A 237 -13.51 -25.40 6.23
C GLY A 237 -12.10 -24.91 5.89
N HIS A 238 -11.29 -25.84 5.42
CA HIS A 238 -9.98 -25.65 4.81
C HIS A 238 -10.03 -24.94 3.43
N ALA A 239 -10.72 -23.79 3.31
CA ALA A 239 -11.04 -23.16 2.02
C ALA A 239 -10.53 -21.71 1.81
N PHE A 240 -9.88 -21.06 2.80
CA PHE A 240 -9.51 -19.63 2.67
C PHE A 240 -8.09 -19.28 3.17
N ARG A 241 -7.19 -20.26 3.20
CA ARG A 241 -5.79 -20.05 3.64
C ARG A 241 -4.86 -19.48 2.58
N GLU A 242 -5.31 -19.41 1.33
CA GLU A 242 -4.50 -18.98 0.20
C GLU A 242 -4.64 -17.48 -0.04
N ASP A 243 -3.52 -16.80 -0.28
CA ASP A 243 -3.52 -15.40 -0.68
C ASP A 243 -4.28 -15.22 -2.00
N ALA A 244 -4.72 -13.99 -2.29
CA ALA A 244 -5.20 -13.63 -3.62
C ALA A 244 -4.21 -14.17 -4.66
N PRO A 245 -4.64 -14.99 -5.65
CA PRO A 245 -3.71 -15.63 -6.57
C PRO A 245 -2.86 -14.54 -7.23
N ASN A 246 -1.54 -14.73 -7.21
CA ASN A 246 -0.64 -13.84 -7.92
C ASN A 246 -0.95 -13.93 -9.42
N ARG A 247 -1.74 -12.99 -9.94
CA ARG A 247 -2.11 -12.95 -11.37
C ARG A 247 -0.98 -12.44 -12.25
N SER A 248 0.22 -12.19 -11.71
CA SER A 248 1.41 -11.86 -12.48
C SER A 248 2.06 -13.07 -13.16
N ILE A 249 1.53 -14.28 -12.94
CA ILE A 249 1.97 -15.54 -13.55
C ILE A 249 0.83 -16.04 -14.46
N ARG A 250 0.74 -15.47 -15.66
CA ARG A 250 0.03 -16.08 -16.80
C ARG A 250 0.86 -15.84 -18.04
#